data_AF-A0A7C0ZIM7-F1
#
_entry.id   AF-A0A7C0ZIM7-F1
#
_cell.length_a   1.000
_cell.length_b   1.000
_cell.length_c   1.000
_cell.angle_alpha   90.00
_cell.angle_beta   90.00
_cell.angle_gamma   90.00
#
_symmetry.space_group_name_H-M   'P 1'
#
loop_
_entity.id
_entity.type
_entity.pdbx_description
1 polymer ?
#
loop_
_entity_poly.entity_id
_entity_poly.type
_entity_poly.pdbx_seq_one_letter_code
_entity_poly.pdbx_strand_id
1 'polypeptide(L)'
;MIRIKAIRGKRDAEKLVRSMNVDEVVVNLLSDKQRFYVFQIEKLPPAAVNIIKQMALARGTDAVIHRDVITCRADKTDVVLSGTKKEFEYIASSLKNQPFGLGKITGQIVNLIECLEQEKTPE
;
A
#
# COMPACT_ATOMS: atom_id res chain seq x y z
N MET A 1 11.94 -29.50 -13.54
CA MET A 1 12.76 -28.27 -13.59
C MET A 1 11.94 -27.13 -13.00
N ILE A 2 12.37 -26.54 -11.88
CA ILE A 2 11.68 -25.45 -11.19
C ILE A 2 12.00 -24.13 -11.91
N ARG A 3 11.00 -23.28 -12.16
CA ARG A 3 11.15 -21.95 -12.79
C ARG A 3 10.48 -20.88 -11.93
N ILE A 4 11.13 -19.75 -11.76
CA ILE A 4 10.63 -18.59 -11.00
C ILE A 4 10.32 -17.47 -12.00
N LYS A 5 9.16 -16.83 -11.88
CA LYS A 5 8.74 -15.69 -12.69
C LYS A 5 8.32 -14.54 -11.79
N ALA A 6 8.69 -13.32 -12.16
CA ALA A 6 8.15 -12.12 -11.53
C ALA A 6 6.78 -11.81 -12.13
N ILE A 7 5.85 -11.35 -11.30
CA ILE A 7 4.52 -10.88 -11.71
C ILE A 7 4.55 -9.36 -11.66
N ARG A 8 4.27 -8.68 -12.77
CA ARG A 8 4.33 -7.22 -12.84
C ARG A 8 2.98 -6.65 -13.22
N GLY A 9 2.34 -6.00 -12.24
CA GLY A 9 1.07 -5.33 -12.45
C GLY A 9 -0.11 -6.27 -12.69
N LYS A 10 -1.26 -5.66 -13.01
CA LYS A 10 -2.56 -6.34 -13.04
C LYS A 10 -2.68 -7.39 -14.14
N ARG A 11 -2.21 -7.07 -15.35
CA ARG A 11 -2.29 -7.98 -16.52
C ARG A 11 -1.54 -9.28 -16.31
N ASP A 12 -0.33 -9.20 -15.76
CA ASP A 12 0.48 -10.38 -15.48
C ASP A 12 -0.16 -11.22 -14.38
N ALA A 13 -0.74 -10.58 -13.36
CA ALA A 13 -1.49 -11.25 -12.30
C ALA A 13 -2.71 -11.99 -12.87
N GLU A 14 -3.55 -11.32 -13.66
CA GLU A 14 -4.73 -11.93 -14.27
C GLU A 14 -4.38 -13.09 -15.21
N LYS A 15 -3.38 -12.92 -16.08
CA LYS A 15 -2.91 -13.99 -16.96
C LYS A 15 -2.41 -15.19 -16.16
N LEU A 16 -1.65 -14.95 -15.10
CA LEU A 16 -1.18 -16.00 -14.20
C LEU A 16 -2.35 -16.73 -13.55
N VAL A 17 -3.26 -15.99 -12.92
CA VAL A 17 -4.41 -16.56 -12.21
C VAL A 17 -5.28 -17.39 -13.16
N ARG A 18 -5.60 -16.88 -14.36
CA ARG A 18 -6.34 -17.65 -15.38
C ARG A 18 -5.59 -18.90 -15.83
N SER A 19 -4.26 -18.81 -16.00
CA SER A 19 -3.45 -19.97 -16.41
C SER A 19 -3.43 -21.12 -15.38
N MET A 20 -3.82 -20.85 -14.13
CA MET A 20 -3.94 -21.85 -13.07
C MET A 20 -5.30 -22.56 -13.07
N ASN A 21 -6.18 -22.29 -14.04
CA ASN A 21 -7.50 -22.90 -14.17
C ASN A 21 -8.39 -22.71 -12.93
N VAL A 22 -8.35 -21.50 -12.35
CA VAL A 22 -9.28 -21.10 -11.29
C VAL A 22 -10.64 -20.72 -11.89
N ASP A 23 -11.67 -20.69 -11.05
CA ASP A 23 -13.01 -20.24 -11.45
C ASP A 23 -12.99 -18.76 -11.91
N GLU A 24 -13.63 -18.43 -13.03
CA GLU A 24 -13.58 -17.08 -13.61
C GLU A 24 -14.15 -16.03 -12.64
N VAL A 25 -15.10 -16.44 -11.79
CA VAL A 25 -15.71 -15.58 -10.75
C VAL A 25 -14.67 -15.05 -9.76
N VAL A 26 -13.58 -15.79 -9.50
CA VAL A 26 -12.56 -15.39 -8.52
C VAL A 26 -11.29 -14.81 -9.15
N VAL A 27 -11.18 -14.76 -10.48
CA VAL A 27 -9.98 -14.30 -11.18
C VAL A 27 -9.59 -12.89 -10.75
N ASN A 28 -10.54 -11.95 -10.77
CA ASN A 28 -10.28 -10.56 -10.38
C ASN A 28 -9.83 -10.47 -8.92
N LEU A 29 -10.57 -11.12 -8.01
CA LEU A 29 -10.28 -11.12 -6.57
C LEU A 29 -8.88 -11.66 -6.25
N LEU A 30 -8.43 -12.71 -6.94
CA LEU A 30 -7.12 -13.31 -6.71
C LEU A 30 -6.00 -12.51 -7.37
N SER A 31 -6.27 -11.90 -8.52
CA SER A 31 -5.31 -11.06 -9.24
C SER A 31 -4.99 -9.77 -8.48
N ASP A 32 -6.00 -9.15 -7.86
CA ASP A 32 -5.82 -7.95 -7.04
C ASP A 32 -4.89 -8.18 -5.83
N LYS A 33 -4.89 -9.41 -5.28
CA LYS A 33 -3.96 -9.79 -4.19
C LYS A 33 -2.50 -9.89 -4.61
N GLN A 34 -2.22 -9.95 -5.91
CA GLN A 34 -0.85 -9.98 -6.44
C GLN A 34 -0.31 -8.57 -6.72
N ARG A 35 -1.09 -7.52 -6.41
CA ARG A 35 -0.66 -6.13 -6.59
C ARG A 35 0.04 -5.60 -5.36
N PHE A 36 1.09 -4.85 -5.62
CA PHE A 36 1.88 -4.14 -4.62
C PHE A 36 1.92 -2.66 -4.98
N TYR A 37 1.62 -1.82 -3.99
CA TYR A 37 1.51 -0.38 -4.15
C TYR A 37 2.57 0.31 -3.29
N VAL A 38 3.04 1.46 -3.77
CA VAL A 38 4.02 2.30 -3.08
C VAL A 38 3.51 3.73 -3.14
N PHE A 39 3.39 4.37 -1.97
CA PHE A 39 2.91 5.75 -1.85
C PHE A 39 3.87 6.58 -1.01
N GLN A 40 4.18 7.78 -1.47
CA GLN A 40 4.87 8.79 -0.69
C GLN A 40 3.84 9.77 -0.11
N ILE A 41 3.97 10.06 1.18
CA ILE A 41 3.18 11.07 1.86
C ILE A 41 4.16 12.12 2.39
N GLU A 42 3.97 13.36 1.95
CA GLU A 42 4.94 14.42 2.16
C GLU A 42 4.57 15.36 3.31
N LYS A 43 5.59 16.05 3.85
CA LYS A 43 5.45 17.21 4.74
C LYS A 43 4.65 16.93 6.03
N LEU A 44 4.84 15.74 6.61
CA LEU A 44 4.24 15.35 7.88
C LEU A 44 5.15 15.70 9.08
N PRO A 45 4.57 16.01 10.25
CA PRO A 45 5.37 16.10 11.47
C PRO A 45 5.95 14.73 11.84
N PRO A 46 7.15 14.64 12.46
CA PRO A 46 7.78 13.37 12.81
C PRO A 46 6.90 12.44 13.63
N ALA A 47 6.11 12.99 14.55
CA ALA A 47 5.19 12.21 15.37
C ALA A 47 4.13 11.47 14.53
N ALA A 48 3.61 12.10 13.47
CA ALA A 48 2.67 11.46 12.56
C ALA A 48 3.34 10.36 11.73
N VAL A 49 4.57 10.59 11.26
CA VAL A 49 5.36 9.57 10.55
C VAL A 49 5.66 8.37 11.44
N ASN A 50 5.99 8.60 12.72
CA ASN A 50 6.16 7.53 13.69
C ASN A 50 4.89 6.70 13.86
N ILE A 51 3.72 7.32 13.99
CA ILE A 51 2.43 6.59 14.07
C ILE A 51 2.24 5.73 12.81
N ILE A 52 2.45 6.30 11.62
CA ILE A 52 2.33 5.57 10.35
C ILE A 52 3.28 4.36 10.33
N LYS A 53 4.56 4.54 10.69
CA LYS A 53 5.54 3.46 10.78
C LYS A 53 5.11 2.38 11.76
N GLN A 54 4.58 2.74 12.93
CA GLN A 54 4.07 1.77 13.91
C GLN A 54 2.90 0.96 13.37
N MET A 55 1.96 1.59 12.65
CA MET A 55 0.83 0.87 12.04
C MET A 55 1.29 -0.05 10.90
N ALA A 56 2.26 0.39 10.10
CA ALA A 56 2.86 -0.42 9.06
C ALA A 56 3.55 -1.67 9.64
N LEU A 57 4.38 -1.50 10.68
CA LEU A 57 5.06 -2.60 11.38
C LEU A 57 4.08 -3.56 12.03
N ALA A 58 3.04 -3.05 12.71
CA ALA A 58 2.00 -3.88 13.35
C ALA A 58 1.27 -4.76 12.34
N ARG A 59 1.14 -4.32 11.08
CA ARG A 59 0.52 -5.10 10.01
C ARG A 59 1.47 -6.08 9.31
N GLY A 60 2.76 -6.06 9.64
CA GLY A 60 3.80 -6.88 9.00
C GLY A 60 4.38 -6.28 7.72
N THR A 61 4.14 -4.99 7.49
CA THR A 61 4.73 -4.21 6.37
C THR A 61 5.84 -3.30 6.89
N ASP A 62 6.33 -2.40 6.04
CA ASP A 62 7.27 -1.38 6.49
C ASP A 62 7.06 -0.02 5.81
N ALA A 63 7.63 1.03 6.42
CA ALA A 63 7.64 2.38 5.89
C ALA A 63 9.06 2.95 5.86
N VAL A 64 9.47 3.54 4.73
CA VAL A 64 10.72 4.31 4.67
C VAL A 64 10.49 5.67 5.32
N ILE A 65 11.32 6.00 6.30
CA ILE A 65 11.24 7.25 7.06
C ILE A 65 12.62 7.89 7.15
N HIS A 66 12.67 9.21 7.34
CA HIS A 66 13.92 9.91 7.59
C HIS A 66 14.54 9.47 8.93
N ARG A 67 15.89 9.41 8.99
CA ARG A 67 16.63 8.96 10.19
C ARG A 67 16.23 9.74 11.45
N ASP A 68 16.08 11.05 11.32
CA ASP A 68 15.85 11.94 12.46
C ASP A 68 14.40 11.95 12.96
N VAL A 69 13.50 11.19 12.33
CA VAL A 69 12.09 11.06 12.77
C VAL A 69 12.02 10.45 14.18
N ILE A 70 12.89 9.49 14.49
CA ILE A 70 12.94 8.87 15.82
C ILE A 70 13.35 9.85 16.91
N THR A 71 14.17 10.85 16.56
CA THR A 71 14.64 11.89 17.48
C THR A 71 13.76 13.13 17.49
N CYS A 72 12.72 13.17 16.65
CA CYS A 72 11.85 14.34 16.44
C CYS A 72 12.59 15.66 16.13
N ARG A 73 13.79 15.59 15.53
CA ARG A 73 14.59 16.77 15.18
C ARG A 73 14.20 17.41 13.85
N ALA A 74 13.54 16.66 12.96
CA ALA A 74 13.02 17.20 11.71
C ALA A 74 11.74 18.01 11.97
N ASP A 75 11.56 19.17 11.33
CA ASP A 75 10.32 19.95 11.43
C ASP A 75 9.18 19.27 10.67
N LYS A 76 9.43 18.94 9.40
CA LYS A 76 8.57 18.12 8.55
C LYS A 76 9.39 17.10 7.79
N THR A 77 8.80 15.95 7.52
CA THR A 77 9.43 14.83 6.81
C THR A 77 8.40 14.09 5.98
N ASP A 78 8.89 13.30 5.04
CA ASP A 78 8.09 12.42 4.22
C ASP A 78 8.14 10.99 4.77
N VAL A 79 7.19 10.17 4.32
CA VAL A 79 7.16 8.73 4.55
C VAL A 79 6.77 8.01 3.27
N VAL A 80 7.44 6.91 2.96
CA VAL A 80 7.06 6.02 1.86
C VAL A 80 6.47 4.75 2.45
N LEU A 81 5.20 4.49 2.17
CA LEU A 81 4.51 3.26 2.53
C LEU A 81 4.49 2.30 1.36
N SER A 82 4.68 1.02 1.65
CA SER A 82 4.68 -0.05 0.65
C SER A 82 3.84 -1.22 1.15
N GLY A 83 2.96 -1.75 0.29
CA GLY A 83 2.09 -2.85 0.69
C GLY A 83 1.04 -3.24 -0.35
N THR A 84 0.32 -4.30 -0.04
CA THR A 84 -0.87 -4.75 -0.78
C THR A 84 -2.09 -3.92 -0.40
N LYS A 85 -3.14 -3.97 -1.23
CA LYS A 85 -4.42 -3.29 -0.94
C LYS A 85 -4.95 -3.60 0.46
N LYS A 86 -4.95 -4.87 0.86
CA LYS A 86 -5.42 -5.32 2.18
C LYS A 86 -4.61 -4.75 3.34
N GLU A 87 -3.31 -4.56 3.15
CA GLU A 87 -2.45 -3.97 4.17
C GLU A 87 -2.72 -2.47 4.28
N PHE A 88 -2.90 -1.78 3.15
CA PHE A 88 -3.31 -0.39 3.14
C PHE A 88 -4.69 -0.17 3.74
N GLU A 89 -5.69 -1.00 3.45
CA GLU A 89 -7.03 -0.94 4.08
C GLU A 89 -6.95 -1.07 5.60
N TYR A 90 -6.08 -1.97 6.10
CA TYR A 90 -5.84 -2.11 7.52
C TYR A 90 -5.20 -0.84 8.10
N ILE A 91 -4.08 -0.37 7.52
CA ILE A 91 -3.37 0.83 7.97
C ILE A 91 -4.33 2.04 7.95
N ALA A 92 -5.08 2.20 6.87
CA ALA A 92 -6.14 3.18 6.70
C ALA A 92 -7.13 3.18 7.88
N SER A 93 -7.65 2.00 8.23
CA SER A 93 -8.58 1.84 9.34
C SER A 93 -7.96 2.21 10.69
N SER A 94 -6.70 1.84 10.93
CA SER A 94 -5.97 2.13 12.17
C SER A 94 -5.62 3.61 12.32
N LEU A 95 -5.43 4.32 11.20
CA LEU A 95 -5.10 5.75 11.18
C LEU A 95 -6.33 6.67 11.34
N LYS A 96 -7.55 6.15 11.16
CA LYS A 96 -8.79 6.94 11.13
C LYS A 96 -8.99 7.86 12.35
N ASN A 97 -8.65 7.38 13.55
CA ASN A 97 -8.83 8.11 14.81
C ASN A 97 -7.50 8.64 15.40
N GLN A 98 -6.41 8.60 14.62
CA GLN A 98 -5.10 9.06 15.08
C GLN A 98 -5.00 10.60 15.00
N PRO A 99 -4.14 11.21 15.83
CA PRO A 99 -3.88 12.65 15.80
C PRO A 99 -3.23 13.10 14.49
N PHE A 100 -2.92 14.40 14.38
CA PHE A 100 -2.24 15.02 13.23
C PHE A 100 -3.01 14.96 11.90
N GLY A 101 -4.32 14.71 11.96
CA GLY A 101 -5.17 14.66 10.76
C GLY A 101 -4.95 13.43 9.89
N LEU A 102 -4.33 12.36 10.43
CA LEU A 102 -4.03 11.13 9.70
C LEU A 102 -5.29 10.46 9.12
N GLY A 103 -6.46 10.65 9.75
CA GLY A 103 -7.73 10.17 9.21
C GLY A 103 -8.12 10.76 7.84
N LYS A 104 -7.59 11.93 7.44
CA LYS A 104 -7.79 12.48 6.09
C LYS A 104 -6.92 11.77 5.05
N ILE A 105 -5.70 11.39 5.44
CA ILE A 105 -4.73 10.68 4.58
C ILE A 105 -5.24 9.27 4.27
N THR A 106 -5.88 8.62 5.24
CA THR A 106 -6.58 7.34 5.07
C THR A 106 -7.48 7.32 3.83
N GLY A 107 -8.37 8.31 3.68
CA GLY A 107 -9.30 8.35 2.55
C GLY A 107 -8.57 8.55 1.22
N GLN A 108 -7.50 9.35 1.20
CA GLN A 108 -6.71 9.58 0.00
C GLN A 108 -5.97 8.32 -0.47
N ILE A 109 -5.40 7.54 0.45
CA ILE A 109 -4.72 6.27 0.11
C ILE A 109 -5.69 5.29 -0.54
N VAL A 110 -6.88 5.09 0.06
CA VAL A 110 -7.88 4.16 -0.47
C VAL A 110 -8.34 4.59 -1.86
N ASN A 111 -8.68 5.87 -2.01
CA ASN A 111 -9.10 6.42 -3.31
C ASN A 111 -8.00 6.27 -4.37
N LEU A 112 -6.73 6.52 -4.03
CA LEU A 112 -5.61 6.34 -4.96
C LEU A 112 -5.45 4.89 -5.40
N ILE A 113 -5.61 3.92 -4.49
CA ILE A 113 -5.58 2.49 -4.85
C ILE A 113 -6.70 2.16 -5.83
N GLU A 114 -7.92 2.63 -5.56
CA GLU A 114 -9.06 2.43 -6.46
C GLU A 114 -8.82 3.06 -7.84
N CYS A 115 -8.30 4.30 -7.89
CA CYS A 115 -7.91 4.94 -9.14
C CYS A 115 -6.84 4.12 -9.89
N LEU A 116 -5.81 3.62 -9.20
CA LEU A 116 -4.76 2.77 -9.79
C LEU A 116 -5.25 1.37 -10.20
N GLU A 117 -6.41 0.93 -9.73
CA GLU A 117 -7.11 -0.27 -10.18
C GLU A 117 -7.98 -0.02 -11.42
N GLN A 118 -8.45 1.22 -11.57
CA GLN A 118 -9.28 1.70 -12.68
C GLN A 118 -8.48 2.30 -13.85
N GLU A 119 -7.28 2.83 -13.61
CA GLU A 119 -6.36 3.33 -14.64
C GLU A 119 -5.79 2.16 -15.47
N LYS A 120 -6.65 1.76 -16.40
CA LYS A 120 -6.44 1.18 -17.73
C LYS A 120 -5.41 0.04 -17.85
N THR A 121 -5.98 -1.11 -18.19
CA THR A 121 -5.59 -1.97 -19.31
C THR A 121 -5.42 -1.12 -20.60
N PRO A 122 -4.21 -0.76 -21.08
CA PRO A 122 -4.07 -0.18 -22.42
C PRO A 122 -4.06 -1.31 -23.45
N GLU A 123 -5.21 -1.57 -24.10
CA GLU A 123 -5.40 -2.58 -25.17
C GLU A 123 -4.11 -3.01 -25.88
#